data_AF-B5HEX8-F1
#
_entry.id   AF-B5HEX8-F1
#
_cell.length_a   1.000
_cell.length_b   1.000
_cell.length_c   1.000
_cell.angle_alpha   90.00
_cell.angle_beta   90.00
_cell.angle_gamma   90.00
#
_symmetry.space_group_name_H-M   'P 1'
#
loop_
_entity.id
_entity.type
_entity.pdbx_description
1 polymer ?
#
loop_
_entity_poly.entity_id
_entity_poly.type
_entity_poly.pdbx_seq_one_letter_code
_entity_poly.pdbx_strand_id
1 'polypeptide(L)'
;MMQQAQQAAHQQPGTQPQQPTYGYPQAGPQTPGYGYPQTAPHHQHTGPQPYGTVAQPGPAAAQKKNKGRNLALALVATLVLGGAAGGGAYLALSDDDQGKKNQSQDKSGPESSKPAGTTPSGGATTPAAEGDGIDTAPGDVVPDPEPKTYTGLDIVNNYHIFLDHDPVKPVNDDSNADFEYEGDLNQVETETGRMILLRTGQTGDLDTCRSDTRYTTTIETGLLSKGSQICVLTDSGHVGLLTYQGKSPENDPSKFISVDVTVWRNAMDVVPTS
;
A
#
# COMPACT_ATOMS: atom_id res chain seq x y z
N MET A 1 17.91 -29.25 59.02
CA MET A 1 17.90 -30.58 58.35
C MET A 1 17.61 -30.33 56.88
N MET A 2 18.31 -30.99 55.97
CA MET A 2 18.12 -30.79 54.53
C MET A 2 16.94 -31.64 54.02
N GLN A 3 16.17 -31.12 53.07
CA GLN A 3 15.28 -31.95 52.25
C GLN A 3 15.34 -31.46 50.80
N GLN A 4 16.06 -32.21 49.98
CA GLN A 4 16.04 -32.09 48.52
C GLN A 4 14.86 -32.91 47.97
N ALA A 5 14.20 -32.39 46.94
CA ALA A 5 13.41 -33.15 45.98
C ALA A 5 13.66 -32.50 44.61
N GLN A 6 14.64 -33.02 43.86
CA GLN A 6 14.43 -33.97 42.76
C GLN A 6 13.58 -33.41 41.62
N GLN A 7 14.27 -32.86 40.63
CA GLN A 7 13.73 -32.54 39.30
C GLN A 7 13.53 -33.84 38.51
N ALA A 8 12.36 -34.04 37.93
CA ALA A 8 12.10 -35.15 37.01
C ALA A 8 12.45 -34.73 35.58
N ALA A 9 13.40 -35.43 34.95
CA ALA A 9 13.71 -35.23 33.54
C ALA A 9 12.65 -35.93 32.66
N HIS A 10 12.12 -35.22 31.67
CA HIS A 10 11.32 -35.82 30.59
C HIS A 10 12.16 -35.85 29.32
N GLN A 11 12.55 -37.06 28.90
CA GLN A 11 13.10 -37.29 27.56
C GLN A 11 11.92 -37.50 26.60
N GLN A 12 11.90 -36.75 25.49
CA GLN A 12 11.05 -37.08 24.34
C GLN A 12 11.93 -37.62 23.20
N PRO A 13 11.49 -38.67 22.49
CA PRO A 13 12.26 -39.27 21.40
C PRO A 13 12.25 -38.37 20.15
N GLY A 14 13.41 -38.25 19.50
CA GLY A 14 13.55 -37.45 18.28
C GLY A 14 12.94 -38.13 17.06
N THR A 15 12.14 -37.38 16.30
CA THR A 15 11.68 -37.74 14.96
C THR A 15 12.59 -37.07 13.92
N GLN A 16 13.22 -37.87 13.05
CA GLN A 16 14.04 -37.33 11.96
C GLN A 16 13.16 -36.73 10.84
N PRO A 17 13.55 -35.60 10.22
CA PRO A 17 12.84 -35.06 9.08
C PRO A 17 13.08 -35.90 7.82
N GLN A 18 12.01 -36.23 7.07
CA GLN A 18 12.15 -36.80 5.74
C GLN A 18 12.45 -35.69 4.72
N GLN A 19 13.45 -35.91 3.87
CA GLN A 19 13.79 -35.01 2.78
C GLN A 19 12.89 -35.26 1.56
N PRO A 20 12.28 -34.23 0.94
CA PRO A 20 11.59 -34.39 -0.33
C PRO A 20 12.61 -34.61 -1.46
N THR A 21 12.41 -35.65 -2.26
CA THR A 21 13.29 -35.99 -3.38
C THR A 21 12.98 -35.12 -4.60
N TYR A 22 14.02 -34.61 -5.28
CA TYR A 22 13.86 -33.86 -6.52
C TYR A 22 13.66 -34.82 -7.70
N GLY A 23 12.48 -34.77 -8.32
CA GLY A 23 12.18 -35.48 -9.57
C GLY A 23 12.39 -34.60 -10.80
N TYR A 24 13.27 -35.01 -11.70
CA TYR A 24 13.41 -34.41 -13.04
C TYR A 24 12.27 -34.91 -13.96
N PRO A 25 11.58 -34.03 -14.73
CA PRO A 25 10.72 -34.47 -15.82
C PRO A 25 11.57 -34.97 -17.00
N GLN A 26 11.26 -36.19 -17.44
CA GLN A 26 11.93 -36.91 -18.53
C GLN A 26 11.42 -36.44 -19.90
N ALA A 27 12.32 -36.18 -20.85
CA ALA A 27 11.97 -35.84 -22.22
C ALA A 27 11.47 -37.06 -23.02
N GLY A 28 10.36 -36.88 -23.76
CA GLY A 28 9.72 -37.89 -24.62
C GLY A 28 9.92 -37.64 -26.12
N PRO A 29 9.63 -38.65 -26.99
CA PRO A 29 10.31 -38.79 -28.28
C PRO A 29 9.67 -38.08 -29.49
N GLN A 30 10.50 -37.96 -30.54
CA GLN A 30 10.16 -37.41 -31.86
C GLN A 30 9.23 -38.33 -32.68
N THR A 31 8.43 -37.74 -33.59
CA THR A 31 7.70 -38.45 -34.65
C THR A 31 8.12 -37.94 -36.05
N PRO A 32 8.14 -38.80 -37.11
CA PRO A 32 8.66 -38.41 -38.43
C PRO A 32 7.60 -38.32 -39.57
N GLY A 33 7.86 -37.47 -40.57
CA GLY A 33 7.63 -37.83 -41.99
C GLY A 33 6.73 -36.92 -42.87
N TYR A 34 7.23 -36.65 -44.09
CA TYR A 34 6.54 -36.15 -45.32
C TYR A 34 6.00 -34.68 -45.31
N GLY A 35 6.22 -33.83 -46.33
CA GLY A 35 7.02 -33.88 -47.57
C GLY A 35 6.59 -32.79 -48.61
N TYR A 36 7.39 -32.55 -49.67
CA TYR A 36 7.12 -31.72 -50.89
C TYR A 36 7.44 -30.18 -50.87
N PRO A 37 7.78 -29.52 -52.01
CA PRO A 37 9.16 -29.03 -52.15
C PRO A 37 9.41 -27.58 -52.66
N GLN A 38 10.56 -27.05 -52.24
CA GLN A 38 11.60 -26.33 -53.02
C GLN A 38 11.23 -25.49 -54.27
N THR A 39 11.51 -24.18 -54.19
CA THR A 39 12.26 -23.41 -55.22
C THR A 39 13.15 -22.34 -54.58
N ALA A 40 14.44 -22.31 -54.93
CA ALA A 40 15.36 -21.19 -54.72
C ALA A 40 15.60 -20.47 -56.07
N PRO A 41 16.23 -19.27 -56.15
CA PRO A 41 17.71 -19.20 -56.10
C PRO A 41 18.37 -17.91 -55.55
N HIS A 42 19.60 -18.09 -54.98
CA HIS A 42 20.76 -17.16 -54.92
C HIS A 42 20.60 -15.75 -54.23
N HIS A 43 21.59 -15.18 -53.52
CA HIS A 43 23.01 -14.99 -53.88
C HIS A 43 24.03 -15.01 -52.71
N GLN A 44 25.16 -15.68 -53.00
CA GLN A 44 26.58 -15.40 -52.70
C GLN A 44 27.16 -15.24 -51.27
N HIS A 45 28.23 -16.01 -51.06
CA HIS A 45 29.19 -15.99 -49.94
C HIS A 45 30.33 -14.97 -50.13
N THR A 46 30.70 -14.32 -49.02
CA THR A 46 32.08 -14.12 -48.53
C THR A 46 32.05 -14.29 -47.00
N GLY A 47 33.15 -14.48 -46.25
CA GLY A 47 34.54 -14.75 -46.61
C GLY A 47 35.47 -14.49 -45.40
N PRO A 48 35.82 -15.49 -44.57
CA PRO A 48 36.49 -15.24 -43.29
C PRO A 48 37.94 -14.76 -43.45
N GLN A 49 38.36 -13.80 -42.62
CA GLN A 49 39.73 -13.30 -42.53
C GLN A 49 40.40 -13.74 -41.21
N PRO A 50 41.65 -14.25 -41.23
CA PRO A 50 42.34 -14.75 -40.05
C PRO A 50 43.23 -13.72 -39.34
N TYR A 51 43.62 -14.09 -38.11
CA TYR A 51 44.50 -13.44 -37.14
C TYR A 51 45.66 -12.55 -37.65
N GLY A 52 45.82 -11.40 -36.99
CA GLY A 52 46.99 -10.51 -37.06
C GLY A 52 47.53 -10.15 -35.67
N THR A 53 48.84 -10.24 -35.53
CA THR A 53 49.71 -10.21 -34.33
C THR A 53 49.73 -8.93 -33.46
N VAL A 54 49.82 -9.15 -32.14
CA VAL A 54 50.47 -8.37 -31.05
C VAL A 54 51.01 -6.94 -31.29
N ALA A 55 50.59 -6.00 -30.43
CA ALA A 55 51.42 -4.90 -29.93
C ALA A 55 50.92 -4.33 -28.57
N GLN A 56 51.70 -4.53 -27.51
CA GLN A 56 51.66 -3.87 -26.18
C GLN A 56 53.15 -3.77 -25.76
N PRO A 57 53.68 -2.72 -25.06
CA PRO A 57 53.01 -1.82 -24.12
C PRO A 57 53.25 -0.31 -24.30
N GLY A 58 52.47 0.50 -23.57
CA GLY A 58 52.76 1.92 -23.32
C GLY A 58 52.04 2.44 -22.06
N PRO A 59 52.75 2.74 -20.95
CA PRO A 59 52.13 3.27 -19.75
C PRO A 59 51.93 4.79 -19.87
N ALA A 60 50.68 5.26 -19.78
CA ALA A 60 50.35 6.68 -19.86
C ALA A 60 49.49 7.15 -18.67
N ALA A 61 50.06 8.07 -17.89
CA ALA A 61 49.42 9.05 -17.01
C ALA A 61 48.38 8.58 -15.97
N ALA A 62 48.79 8.56 -14.71
CA ALA A 62 47.88 8.64 -13.58
C ALA A 62 47.10 9.96 -13.58
N GLN A 63 45.77 9.90 -13.44
CA GLN A 63 44.89 11.07 -13.32
C GLN A 63 44.27 11.17 -11.91
N LYS A 64 44.70 12.24 -11.22
CA LYS A 64 44.17 12.89 -10.01
C LYS A 64 43.23 12.12 -9.06
N LYS A 65 43.80 11.78 -7.90
CA LYS A 65 43.14 11.59 -6.62
C LYS A 65 42.65 12.94 -6.05
N ASN A 66 41.36 13.24 -6.17
CA ASN A 66 40.75 14.37 -5.46
C ASN A 66 40.54 14.02 -3.98
N LYS A 67 40.98 14.89 -3.07
CA LYS A 67 41.11 14.61 -1.63
C LYS A 67 40.61 15.80 -0.81
N GLY A 68 39.50 15.60 -0.10
CA GLY A 68 38.94 16.55 0.89
C GLY A 68 37.43 16.74 0.69
N ARG A 69 36.57 16.40 1.66
CA ARG A 69 36.24 17.15 2.90
C ARG A 69 35.50 18.47 2.57
N ASN A 70 34.31 18.74 3.12
CA ASN A 70 33.95 18.57 4.54
C ASN A 70 32.52 18.03 4.78
N LEU A 71 32.43 17.06 5.69
CA LEU A 71 31.20 16.71 6.42
C LEU A 71 31.09 17.65 7.63
N ALA A 72 30.01 18.41 7.74
CA ALA A 72 29.73 19.29 8.87
C ALA A 72 28.59 18.74 9.73
N LEU A 73 28.92 17.78 10.61
CA LEU A 73 28.03 17.33 11.68
C LEU A 73 27.96 18.39 12.78
N ALA A 74 26.84 19.09 12.87
CA ALA A 74 26.53 19.99 13.98
C ALA A 74 25.79 19.23 15.09
N LEU A 75 26.52 18.44 15.88
CA LEU A 75 26.02 17.90 17.13
C LEU A 75 26.04 19.00 18.20
N VAL A 76 24.86 19.50 18.59
CA VAL A 76 24.70 20.31 19.81
C VAL A 76 24.08 19.41 20.87
N ALA A 77 24.93 18.92 21.78
CA ALA A 77 24.54 18.06 22.87
C ALA A 77 24.77 18.77 24.22
N THR A 78 23.77 18.70 25.11
CA THR A 78 23.82 19.06 26.54
C THR A 78 24.06 20.54 26.88
N LEU A 79 23.63 21.13 28.00
CA LEU A 79 23.11 20.68 29.31
C LEU A 79 21.83 21.52 29.65
N VAL A 80 21.00 21.31 30.68
CA VAL A 80 21.27 21.00 32.11
C VAL A 80 20.07 20.30 32.78
N LEU A 81 20.41 19.27 33.57
CA LEU A 81 19.75 18.70 34.77
C LEU A 81 18.51 19.42 35.36
N GLY A 82 17.47 18.65 35.70
CA GLY A 82 16.47 19.06 36.70
C GLY A 82 15.31 18.08 36.93
N GLY A 83 15.28 17.43 38.10
CA GLY A 83 14.04 16.89 38.68
C GLY A 83 13.72 15.41 38.45
N ALA A 84 13.95 14.59 39.47
CA ALA A 84 13.17 13.37 39.69
C ALA A 84 11.98 13.70 40.62
N ALA A 85 10.92 12.88 40.54
CA ALA A 85 9.70 12.85 41.36
C ALA A 85 8.57 13.86 41.04
N GLY A 86 7.32 13.37 41.15
CA GLY A 86 6.06 14.10 40.92
C GLY A 86 5.57 14.01 39.46
N GLY A 87 4.33 13.64 39.13
CA GLY A 87 3.18 13.24 39.95
C GLY A 87 2.04 14.28 39.95
N GLY A 88 1.02 14.03 39.12
CA GLY A 88 -0.33 14.57 39.33
C GLY A 88 -0.76 15.81 38.52
N ALA A 89 -1.99 15.71 37.99
CA ALA A 89 -2.93 16.80 37.69
C ALA A 89 -2.50 17.97 36.78
N TYR A 90 -2.91 17.89 35.51
CA TYR A 90 -3.43 19.08 34.80
C TYR A 90 -4.91 19.25 35.17
N LEU A 91 -5.17 20.06 36.21
CA LEU A 91 -6.50 20.58 36.54
C LEU A 91 -6.50 22.10 36.35
N ALA A 92 -7.62 22.60 35.81
CA ALA A 92 -8.16 23.95 35.98
C ALA A 92 -7.19 25.15 35.83
N LEU A 93 -7.27 25.80 34.66
CA LEU A 93 -7.20 27.26 34.57
C LEU A 93 -8.43 27.76 33.81
N SER A 94 -9.47 28.06 34.57
CA SER A 94 -10.62 28.86 34.12
C SER A 94 -11.01 29.72 35.32
N ASP A 95 -10.74 31.02 35.21
CA ASP A 95 -11.52 32.12 35.75
C ASP A 95 -10.76 33.42 35.46
N ASP A 96 -11.44 34.38 34.84
CA ASP A 96 -11.48 35.72 35.42
C ASP A 96 -12.71 36.50 34.94
N ASP A 97 -13.28 37.27 35.86
CA ASP A 97 -14.63 37.82 35.87
C ASP A 97 -14.88 38.99 34.90
N GLN A 98 -16.15 39.13 34.44
CA GLN A 98 -16.90 40.37 34.70
C GLN A 98 -18.41 40.25 34.46
N GLY A 99 -19.15 39.96 35.53
CA GLY A 99 -20.58 39.70 35.47
C GLY A 99 -21.54 40.86 35.24
N LYS A 100 -22.83 40.51 35.32
CA LYS A 100 -23.93 41.40 35.75
C LYS A 100 -25.03 40.57 36.43
N LYS A 101 -25.67 41.19 37.42
CA LYS A 101 -26.55 40.54 38.41
C LYS A 101 -28.01 40.52 37.93
N ASN A 102 -28.77 39.48 38.30
CA ASN A 102 -29.95 39.67 39.16
C ASN A 102 -30.50 38.37 39.76
N GLN A 103 -30.94 38.47 41.02
CA GLN A 103 -31.79 37.49 41.74
C GLN A 103 -33.22 37.51 41.14
N SER A 104 -34.10 36.53 41.31
CA SER A 104 -34.50 35.77 42.52
C SER A 104 -35.10 34.39 42.10
N GLN A 105 -35.01 33.29 42.86
CA GLN A 105 -35.84 32.92 44.04
C GLN A 105 -37.35 33.28 43.90
N ASP A 106 -38.33 32.40 44.17
CA ASP A 106 -38.32 31.22 45.05
C ASP A 106 -39.49 30.21 44.74
N LYS A 107 -39.29 28.94 45.12
CA LYS A 107 -40.24 27.90 45.64
C LYS A 107 -41.62 27.51 45.03
N SER A 108 -41.73 26.17 44.86
CA SER A 108 -42.83 25.26 45.31
C SER A 108 -44.20 25.21 44.59
N GLY A 109 -44.66 23.98 44.28
CA GLY A 109 -46.03 23.62 43.83
C GLY A 109 -47.00 23.33 45.01
N PRO A 110 -48.04 22.45 44.89
CA PRO A 110 -48.34 21.46 43.83
C PRO A 110 -49.84 21.42 43.39
N GLU A 111 -50.29 20.26 42.85
CA GLU A 111 -51.68 19.83 42.55
C GLU A 111 -52.47 20.52 41.41
N SER A 112 -53.55 19.95 40.86
CA SER A 112 -53.90 18.55 40.49
C SER A 112 -55.29 18.57 39.82
N SER A 113 -55.45 18.17 38.56
CA SER A 113 -56.77 17.77 38.02
C SER A 113 -56.71 17.15 36.62
N LYS A 114 -57.25 15.92 36.52
CA LYS A 114 -57.64 15.21 35.29
C LYS A 114 -59.08 14.70 35.51
N PRO A 115 -60.02 14.93 34.59
CA PRO A 115 -60.55 13.84 33.73
C PRO A 115 -60.61 14.27 32.23
N ALA A 116 -60.16 13.46 31.26
CA ALA A 116 -60.79 12.26 30.68
C ALA A 116 -61.94 12.54 29.68
N GLY A 117 -61.77 12.15 28.41
CA GLY A 117 -62.83 12.23 27.38
C GLY A 117 -62.38 11.98 25.93
N THR A 118 -62.57 10.73 25.45
CA THR A 118 -62.92 10.31 24.06
C THR A 118 -62.24 10.91 22.81
N THR A 119 -61.62 10.02 22.02
CA THR A 119 -61.36 10.12 20.55
C THR A 119 -62.69 10.25 19.75
N PRO A 120 -62.70 10.83 18.51
CA PRO A 120 -62.23 10.09 17.33
C PRO A 120 -61.55 10.92 16.21
N SER A 121 -60.78 10.20 15.37
CA SER A 121 -60.47 10.40 13.94
C SER A 121 -60.46 11.82 13.33
N GLY A 122 -59.29 12.25 12.87
CA GLY A 122 -59.11 13.38 11.94
C GLY A 122 -57.71 13.35 11.35
N GLY A 123 -57.59 13.13 10.04
CA GLY A 123 -56.30 13.08 9.36
C GLY A 123 -55.65 14.46 9.28
N ALA A 124 -54.37 14.55 9.63
CA ALA A 124 -53.54 15.72 9.40
C ALA A 124 -52.24 15.28 8.74
N THR A 125 -52.07 15.70 7.48
CA THR A 125 -50.87 15.49 6.68
C THR A 125 -49.69 16.19 7.35
N THR A 126 -48.71 15.43 7.84
CA THR A 126 -47.43 16.01 8.27
C THR A 126 -46.60 16.32 7.01
N PRO A 127 -46.09 17.55 6.82
CA PRO A 127 -45.23 17.87 5.68
C PRO A 127 -43.94 17.07 5.74
N ALA A 128 -43.50 16.55 4.60
CA ALA A 128 -42.14 16.05 4.45
C ALA A 128 -41.14 17.20 4.63
N ALA A 129 -40.06 16.93 5.36
CA ALA A 129 -38.83 17.71 5.30
C ALA A 129 -37.75 16.74 4.81
N GLU A 130 -37.03 17.14 3.76
CA GLU A 130 -36.11 16.28 3.04
C GLU A 130 -34.93 15.87 3.91
N GLY A 131 -34.74 14.56 4.06
CA GLY A 131 -33.46 13.97 4.38
C GLY A 131 -33.21 12.89 3.34
N ASP A 132 -32.23 13.10 2.47
CA ASP A 132 -31.67 12.06 1.59
C ASP A 132 -30.85 11.06 2.43
N GLY A 133 -31.53 10.39 3.36
CA GLY A 133 -31.05 9.17 3.97
C GLY A 133 -31.22 8.06 2.95
N ILE A 134 -30.10 7.45 2.54
CA ILE A 134 -30.16 6.21 1.76
C ILE A 134 -30.62 5.11 2.72
N ASP A 135 -31.94 4.91 2.80
CA ASP A 135 -32.58 3.77 3.46
C ASP A 135 -32.24 2.48 2.69
N THR A 136 -30.99 2.04 2.81
CA THR A 136 -30.55 0.73 2.33
C THR A 136 -31.14 -0.31 3.26
N ALA A 137 -32.14 -1.04 2.78
CA ALA A 137 -32.75 -2.09 3.59
C ALA A 137 -31.71 -3.20 3.87
N PRO A 138 -31.76 -3.89 5.03
CA PRO A 138 -30.86 -5.01 5.31
C PRO A 138 -31.05 -6.15 4.28
N GLY A 139 -30.19 -6.17 3.25
CA GLY A 139 -30.27 -7.12 2.14
C GLY A 139 -30.00 -6.53 0.75
N ASP A 140 -30.02 -5.20 0.58
CA ASP A 140 -29.65 -4.58 -0.70
C ASP A 140 -28.13 -4.63 -0.89
N VAL A 141 -27.68 -5.41 -1.87
CA VAL A 141 -26.27 -5.46 -2.29
C VAL A 141 -25.97 -4.16 -3.04
N VAL A 142 -25.14 -3.30 -2.45
CA VAL A 142 -24.58 -2.13 -3.15
C VAL A 142 -23.83 -2.62 -4.38
N PRO A 143 -24.21 -2.19 -5.61
CA PRO A 143 -23.52 -2.62 -6.83
C PRO A 143 -22.06 -2.16 -6.82
N ASP A 144 -21.19 -2.97 -7.43
CA ASP A 144 -19.80 -2.59 -7.59
C ASP A 144 -19.66 -1.32 -8.47
N PRO A 145 -18.77 -0.39 -8.08
CA PRO A 145 -18.52 0.82 -8.86
C PRO A 145 -17.87 0.47 -10.20
N GLU A 146 -18.09 1.32 -11.21
CA GLU A 146 -17.50 1.12 -12.54
C GLU A 146 -15.97 1.35 -12.51
N PRO A 147 -15.15 0.42 -13.07
CA PRO A 147 -13.71 0.62 -13.17
C PRO A 147 -13.34 1.75 -14.14
N LYS A 148 -12.37 2.58 -13.75
CA LYS A 148 -11.71 3.52 -14.67
C LYS A 148 -10.22 3.21 -14.77
N THR A 149 -9.72 3.02 -15.99
CA THR A 149 -8.33 2.63 -16.26
C THR A 149 -7.52 3.78 -16.87
N TYR A 150 -6.29 3.94 -16.39
CA TYR A 150 -5.28 4.89 -16.85
C TYR A 150 -4.01 4.10 -17.20
N THR A 151 -3.47 4.28 -18.40
CA THR A 151 -2.37 3.45 -18.92
C THR A 151 -1.09 4.24 -19.16
N GLY A 152 0.07 3.63 -18.92
CA GLY A 152 1.37 4.23 -19.19
C GLY A 152 1.69 5.43 -18.29
N LEU A 153 1.35 5.34 -17.00
CA LEU A 153 1.74 6.34 -16.01
C LEU A 153 3.20 6.07 -15.59
N ASP A 154 4.09 7.00 -15.89
CA ASP A 154 5.48 6.98 -15.40
C ASP A 154 5.55 7.70 -14.04
N ILE A 155 5.61 6.93 -12.96
CA ILE A 155 5.77 7.43 -11.60
C ILE A 155 7.27 7.59 -11.34
N VAL A 156 7.71 8.85 -11.22
CA VAL A 156 9.11 9.22 -10.95
C VAL A 156 9.45 8.95 -9.48
N ASN A 157 10.73 8.82 -9.17
CA ASN A 157 11.26 8.73 -7.81
C ASN A 157 10.72 9.85 -6.91
N ASN A 158 10.12 9.49 -5.77
CA ASN A 158 9.45 10.42 -4.84
C ASN A 158 8.30 11.19 -5.49
N TYR A 159 7.59 10.51 -6.41
CA TYR A 159 6.26 10.89 -6.87
C TYR A 159 5.31 9.77 -6.50
N HIS A 160 4.06 10.16 -6.31
CA HIS A 160 2.99 9.27 -5.88
C HIS A 160 1.70 9.54 -6.66
N ILE A 161 0.71 8.68 -6.46
CA ILE A 161 -0.63 8.82 -7.02
C ILE A 161 -1.69 8.72 -5.92
N PHE A 162 -2.80 9.41 -6.16
CA PHE A 162 -4.04 9.26 -5.41
C PHE A 162 -5.08 8.62 -6.33
N LEU A 163 -5.87 7.69 -5.79
CA LEU A 163 -6.91 6.97 -6.54
C LEU A 163 -8.19 7.80 -6.66
N ASP A 164 -8.43 8.73 -5.74
CA ASP A 164 -9.59 9.63 -5.77
C ASP A 164 -9.50 10.64 -6.93
N HIS A 165 -8.29 11.15 -7.23
CA HIS A 165 -7.99 12.04 -8.35
C HIS A 165 -8.53 11.51 -9.70
N ASP A 166 -9.15 12.39 -10.49
CA ASP A 166 -9.56 12.09 -11.86
C ASP A 166 -9.11 13.23 -12.82
N PRO A 167 -8.18 12.97 -13.75
CA PRO A 167 -7.47 11.70 -13.95
C PRO A 167 -6.46 11.40 -12.85
N VAL A 168 -6.22 10.11 -12.58
CA VAL A 168 -5.07 9.66 -11.81
C VAL A 168 -3.80 10.05 -12.57
N LYS A 169 -2.85 10.67 -11.86
CA LYS A 169 -1.60 11.18 -12.40
C LYS A 169 -0.53 11.18 -11.30
N PRO A 170 0.77 11.00 -11.64
CA PRO A 170 1.86 11.25 -10.72
C PRO A 170 1.86 12.72 -10.26
N VAL A 171 2.01 12.93 -8.96
CA VAL A 171 2.24 14.25 -8.34
C VAL A 171 3.40 14.17 -7.34
N ASN A 172 3.88 15.34 -6.93
CA ASN A 172 4.96 15.53 -5.98
C ASN A 172 4.51 16.66 -5.05
N ASP A 173 4.00 16.26 -3.91
CA ASP A 173 3.64 17.10 -2.77
C ASP A 173 3.87 16.31 -1.47
N ASP A 174 3.59 16.89 -0.30
CA ASP A 174 3.91 16.32 1.00
C ASP A 174 2.72 15.57 1.66
N SER A 175 1.74 15.09 0.88
CA SER A 175 0.51 14.47 1.40
C SER A 175 0.56 12.94 1.40
N ASN A 176 0.00 12.31 2.45
CA ASN A 176 -0.05 10.85 2.60
C ASN A 176 -0.70 10.16 1.39
N ALA A 177 0.07 9.38 0.61
CA ALA A 177 -0.38 8.88 -0.69
C ALA A 177 -0.87 7.42 -0.72
N ASP A 178 -1.79 7.16 -1.66
CA ASP A 178 -2.34 5.82 -1.89
C ASP A 178 -1.30 4.86 -2.50
N PHE A 179 -0.40 5.37 -3.34
CA PHE A 179 0.71 4.59 -3.89
C PHE A 179 1.89 5.49 -4.29
N GLU A 180 3.08 5.22 -3.76
CA GLU A 180 4.33 5.94 -4.02
C GLU A 180 5.43 5.04 -4.61
N TYR A 181 6.34 5.62 -5.41
CA TYR A 181 7.58 4.98 -5.86
C TYR A 181 8.83 5.59 -5.21
N GLU A 182 9.39 4.86 -4.26
CA GLU A 182 10.64 5.16 -3.56
C GLU A 182 11.83 4.48 -4.28
N GLY A 183 12.28 5.08 -5.38
CA GLY A 183 13.31 4.53 -6.26
C GLY A 183 14.74 4.55 -5.70
N ASP A 184 15.02 5.35 -4.67
CA ASP A 184 16.28 5.28 -3.91
C ASP A 184 16.31 4.08 -2.96
N LEU A 185 15.14 3.68 -2.43
CA LEU A 185 14.98 2.45 -1.65
C LEU A 185 14.69 1.22 -2.54
N ASN A 186 14.40 1.43 -3.82
CA ASN A 186 13.94 0.42 -4.78
C ASN A 186 12.62 -0.26 -4.36
N GLN A 187 11.70 0.48 -3.74
CA GLN A 187 10.40 -0.03 -3.29
C GLN A 187 9.23 0.80 -3.84
N VAL A 188 8.04 0.24 -3.72
CA VAL A 188 6.78 0.98 -3.80
C VAL A 188 6.05 0.81 -2.47
N GLU A 189 5.33 1.84 -2.05
CA GLU A 189 4.62 1.83 -0.77
C GLU A 189 3.28 2.56 -0.80
N THR A 190 2.54 2.46 0.30
CA THR A 190 1.26 3.13 0.53
C THR A 190 1.26 3.69 1.95
N GLU A 191 0.82 4.93 2.10
CA GLU A 191 0.68 5.61 3.40
C GLU A 191 -0.77 5.65 3.87
N THR A 192 -1.72 5.34 2.98
CA THR A 192 -3.17 5.29 3.21
C THR A 192 -3.70 3.88 2.94
N GLY A 193 -3.71 3.03 3.97
CA GLY A 193 -4.26 1.68 3.90
C GLY A 193 -3.22 0.59 3.65
N ARG A 194 -3.40 -0.22 2.59
CA ARG A 194 -2.64 -1.48 2.40
C ARG A 194 -2.56 -1.96 0.95
N MET A 195 -1.47 -2.67 0.65
CA MET A 195 -1.22 -3.31 -0.65
C MET A 195 -1.21 -4.84 -0.60
N ILE A 196 -1.37 -5.48 -1.77
CA ILE A 196 -1.24 -6.92 -1.97
C ILE A 196 -0.51 -7.18 -3.28
N LEU A 197 0.62 -7.89 -3.25
CA LEU A 197 1.24 -8.45 -4.46
C LEU A 197 0.51 -9.75 -4.86
N LEU A 198 -0.17 -9.72 -6.00
CA LEU A 198 -0.85 -10.89 -6.54
C LEU A 198 0.16 -11.94 -7.01
N ARG A 199 -0.20 -13.22 -6.91
CA ARG A 199 0.66 -14.31 -7.40
C ARG A 199 0.64 -14.34 -8.93
N THR A 200 1.73 -14.80 -9.53
CA THR A 200 1.78 -15.08 -10.98
C THR A 200 0.61 -15.98 -11.39
N GLY A 201 -0.23 -15.51 -12.32
CA GLY A 201 -1.40 -16.24 -12.82
C GLY A 201 -2.66 -16.14 -11.94
N GLN A 202 -2.62 -15.40 -10.83
CA GLN A 202 -3.83 -14.98 -10.11
C GLN A 202 -4.50 -13.84 -10.90
N THR A 203 -5.82 -13.88 -11.06
CA THR A 203 -6.56 -12.79 -11.71
C THR A 203 -6.47 -11.52 -10.87
N GLY A 204 -6.19 -10.38 -11.50
CA GLY A 204 -6.37 -9.07 -10.92
C GLY A 204 -7.76 -8.54 -11.27
N ASP A 205 -8.66 -8.57 -10.29
CA ASP A 205 -10.00 -8.00 -10.33
C ASP A 205 -10.39 -7.50 -8.93
N LEU A 206 -11.51 -6.77 -8.85
CA LEU A 206 -11.98 -6.14 -7.62
C LEU A 206 -12.24 -7.17 -6.50
N ASP A 207 -12.88 -8.29 -6.83
CA ASP A 207 -13.17 -9.36 -5.88
C ASP A 207 -11.89 -9.99 -5.33
N THR A 208 -10.89 -10.22 -6.17
CA THR A 208 -9.58 -10.72 -5.73
C THR A 208 -8.88 -9.70 -4.82
N CYS A 209 -8.91 -8.41 -5.17
CA CYS A 209 -8.32 -7.37 -4.34
C CYS A 209 -9.01 -7.23 -2.97
N ARG A 210 -10.34 -7.36 -2.90
CA ARG A 210 -11.10 -7.33 -1.64
C ARG A 210 -10.91 -8.56 -0.76
N SER A 211 -10.77 -9.75 -1.37
CA SER A 211 -10.80 -11.04 -0.67
C SER A 211 -9.43 -11.60 -0.30
N ASP A 212 -8.36 -11.19 -0.99
CA ASP A 212 -7.00 -11.57 -0.61
C ASP A 212 -6.55 -10.78 0.63
N THR A 213 -5.88 -11.44 1.57
CA THR A 213 -5.54 -10.89 2.90
C THR A 213 -4.04 -10.82 3.16
N ARG A 214 -3.23 -11.02 2.13
CA ARG A 214 -1.74 -10.99 2.19
C ARG A 214 -1.23 -9.55 2.14
N TYR A 215 -1.70 -8.74 3.08
CA TYR A 215 -1.44 -7.31 3.15
C TYR A 215 0.02 -6.98 3.46
N THR A 216 0.51 -5.90 2.86
CA THR A 216 1.77 -5.23 3.15
C THR A 216 1.60 -3.72 2.94
N THR A 217 2.43 -2.88 3.55
CA THR A 217 2.51 -1.44 3.23
C THR A 217 3.59 -1.13 2.20
N THR A 218 4.52 -2.07 1.96
CA THR A 218 5.71 -1.88 1.11
C THR A 218 5.96 -3.12 0.25
N ILE A 219 6.40 -2.94 -0.99
CA ILE A 219 6.82 -4.01 -1.92
C ILE A 219 8.14 -3.61 -2.57
N GLU A 220 9.19 -4.43 -2.40
CA GLU A 220 10.45 -4.25 -3.12
C GLU A 220 10.24 -4.42 -4.63
N THR A 221 10.68 -3.43 -5.44
CA THR A 221 10.59 -3.50 -6.91
C THR A 221 11.40 -4.64 -7.51
N GLY A 222 12.36 -5.21 -6.78
CA GLY A 222 13.07 -6.43 -7.16
C GLY A 222 12.18 -7.68 -7.25
N LEU A 223 10.99 -7.65 -6.63
CA LEU A 223 9.97 -8.70 -6.73
C LEU A 223 9.05 -8.51 -7.94
N LEU A 224 9.11 -7.36 -8.62
CA LEU A 224 8.22 -7.00 -9.71
C LEU A 224 8.84 -7.33 -11.08
N SER A 225 8.19 -8.24 -11.80
CA SER A 225 8.39 -8.46 -13.23
C SER A 225 7.29 -7.79 -14.05
N LYS A 226 7.52 -7.50 -15.33
CA LYS A 226 6.47 -6.93 -16.20
C LYS A 226 5.19 -7.80 -16.17
N GLY A 227 4.05 -7.18 -15.94
CA GLY A 227 2.76 -7.85 -15.73
C GLY A 227 2.48 -8.26 -14.28
N SER A 228 3.37 -7.96 -13.33
CA SER A 228 3.06 -8.12 -11.90
C SER A 228 1.94 -7.17 -11.50
N GLN A 229 1.01 -7.65 -10.69
CA GLN A 229 -0.19 -6.93 -10.30
C GLN A 229 -0.22 -6.67 -8.79
N ILE A 230 -0.50 -5.42 -8.43
CA ILE A 230 -0.56 -4.93 -7.05
C ILE A 230 -1.96 -4.40 -6.82
N CYS A 231 -2.69 -4.96 -5.86
CA CYS A 231 -3.89 -4.32 -5.33
C CYS A 231 -3.47 -3.25 -4.32
N VAL A 232 -4.07 -2.07 -4.37
CA VAL A 232 -4.03 -1.00 -3.36
C VAL A 232 -5.44 -0.88 -2.80
N LEU A 233 -5.58 -0.93 -1.48
CA LEU A 233 -6.85 -0.81 -0.76
C LEU A 233 -6.70 0.37 0.21
N THR A 234 -7.35 1.49 -0.09
CA THR A 234 -7.18 2.73 0.68
C THR A 234 -8.11 2.77 1.89
N ASP A 235 -7.73 3.52 2.91
CA ASP A 235 -8.62 3.77 4.06
C ASP A 235 -9.85 4.59 3.68
N SER A 236 -9.78 5.37 2.58
CA SER A 236 -10.92 6.05 1.94
C SER A 236 -11.84 5.11 1.13
N GLY A 237 -11.65 3.79 1.22
CA GLY A 237 -12.52 2.79 0.60
C GLY A 237 -12.37 2.67 -0.91
N HIS A 238 -11.27 3.17 -1.48
CA HIS A 238 -10.96 3.02 -2.91
C HIS A 238 -10.10 1.78 -3.13
N VAL A 239 -10.28 1.13 -4.28
CA VAL A 239 -9.44 0.00 -4.70
C VAL A 239 -8.74 0.34 -6.01
N GLY A 240 -7.43 0.16 -6.04
CA GLY A 240 -6.59 0.23 -7.23
C GLY A 240 -6.04 -1.13 -7.58
N LEU A 241 -5.97 -1.45 -8.87
CA LEU A 241 -5.17 -2.55 -9.42
C LEU A 241 -4.10 -1.94 -10.33
N LEU A 242 -2.85 -1.98 -9.87
CA LEU A 242 -1.70 -1.51 -10.62
C LEU A 242 -1.05 -2.69 -11.35
N THR A 243 -0.84 -2.56 -12.65
CA THR A 243 -0.05 -3.50 -13.45
C THR A 243 1.30 -2.88 -13.76
N TYR A 244 2.36 -3.47 -13.22
CA TYR A 244 3.73 -3.00 -13.42
C TYR A 244 4.23 -3.30 -14.84
N GLN A 245 4.61 -2.27 -15.58
CA GLN A 245 5.08 -2.38 -16.97
C GLN A 245 6.61 -2.42 -17.09
N GLY A 246 7.33 -1.82 -16.13
CA GLY A 246 8.80 -1.80 -16.07
C GLY A 246 9.33 -0.66 -15.19
N LYS A 247 10.65 -0.52 -15.15
CA LYS A 247 11.35 0.62 -14.56
C LYS A 247 12.37 1.20 -15.55
N SER A 248 12.78 2.44 -15.31
CA SER A 248 13.79 3.08 -16.14
C SER A 248 15.14 2.34 -16.12
N PRO A 249 15.93 2.41 -17.21
CA PRO A 249 17.27 1.84 -17.25
C PRO A 249 18.20 2.42 -16.17
N GLU A 250 19.19 1.66 -15.71
CA GLU A 250 20.17 2.11 -14.70
C GLU A 250 20.99 3.35 -15.15
N ASN A 251 21.06 3.61 -16.46
CA ASN A 251 21.75 4.73 -17.06
C ASN A 251 20.82 5.90 -17.45
N ASP A 252 19.54 5.83 -17.09
CA ASP A 252 18.61 6.94 -17.28
C ASP A 252 18.91 8.07 -16.27
N PRO A 253 18.85 9.36 -16.67
CA PRO A 253 18.98 10.47 -15.73
C PRO A 253 17.87 10.52 -14.66
N SER A 254 16.75 9.82 -14.86
CA SER A 254 15.62 9.77 -13.94
C SER A 254 15.25 8.32 -13.59
N LYS A 255 15.09 8.05 -12.30
CA LYS A 255 14.45 6.82 -11.81
C LYS A 255 12.93 6.97 -11.93
N PHE A 256 12.28 6.03 -12.61
CA PHE A 256 10.81 5.94 -12.64
C PHE A 256 10.36 4.48 -12.83
N ILE A 257 9.10 4.21 -12.49
CA ILE A 257 8.38 2.99 -12.87
C ILE A 257 7.23 3.34 -13.80
N SER A 258 6.99 2.49 -14.79
CA SER A 258 5.82 2.60 -15.66
C SER A 258 4.73 1.65 -15.16
N VAL A 259 3.51 2.14 -14.95
CA VAL A 259 2.36 1.35 -14.51
C VAL A 259 1.10 1.65 -15.33
N ASP A 260 0.21 0.67 -15.43
CA ASP A 260 -1.21 0.90 -15.73
C ASP A 260 -2.00 0.77 -14.42
N VAL A 261 -3.05 1.57 -14.24
CA VAL A 261 -3.85 1.63 -13.02
C VAL A 261 -5.34 1.53 -13.36
N THR A 262 -6.03 0.51 -12.85
CA THR A 262 -7.49 0.46 -12.83
C THR A 262 -7.99 0.84 -11.45
N VAL A 263 -8.97 1.75 -11.37
CA VAL A 263 -9.50 2.27 -10.10
C VAL A 263 -11.00 2.00 -9.99
N TRP A 264 -11.40 1.50 -8.83
CA TRP A 264 -12.77 1.39 -8.35
C TRP A 264 -12.91 2.31 -7.12
N ARG A 265 -13.51 3.49 -7.31
CA ARG A 265 -13.73 4.46 -6.21
C ARG A 265 -14.93 4.03 -5.36
N ASN A 266 -14.85 4.19 -4.05
CA ASN A 266 -15.89 3.78 -3.09
C ASN A 266 -16.27 2.28 -3.21
N ALA A 267 -15.27 1.43 -3.41
CA ALA A 267 -15.45 -0.01 -3.62
C ALA A 267 -15.33 -0.84 -2.33
N MET A 268 -15.03 -0.20 -1.20
CA MET A 268 -14.97 -0.83 0.12
C MET A 268 -15.57 0.10 1.18
N ASP A 269 -16.14 -0.50 2.23
CA ASP A 269 -16.56 0.25 3.41
C ASP A 269 -15.34 0.91 4.07
N VAL A 270 -15.47 2.21 4.36
CA VAL A 270 -14.46 2.97 5.12
C VAL A 270 -14.46 2.45 6.55
N VAL A 271 -13.33 1.93 7.01
CA VAL A 271 -13.13 1.56 8.42
C VAL A 271 -12.75 2.83 9.19
N PRO A 272 -13.55 3.30 10.17
CA PRO A 272 -13.20 4.48 10.93
C PRO A 272 -11.95 4.21 11.77
N THR A 273 -10.88 4.97 11.53
CA THR A 273 -9.71 4.98 12.40
C THR A 273 -10.11 5.54 13.78
N SER A 274 -9.79 4.79 14.83
CA SER A 274 -10.18 5.05 16.23
C SER A 274 -9.01 5.55 17.07
#